data_AF-A0A6L8EKJ5-F1
#
_entry.id   AF-A0A6L8EKJ5-F1
#
_cell.length_a   1.000
_cell.length_b   1.000
_cell.length_c   1.000
_cell.angle_alpha   90.00
_cell.angle_beta   90.00
_cell.angle_gamma   90.00
#
_symmetry.space_group_name_H-M   'P 1'
#
loop_
_entity.id
_entity.type
_entity.pdbx_description
1 polymer ?
#
loop_
_entity_poly.entity_id
_entity_poly.type
_entity_poly.pdbx_seq_one_letter_code
_entity_poly.pdbx_strand_id
1 'polypeptide(L)'
;SSAIDQNHDELMQLAVSFGQGLQMTNILKDIWDDQKRDMCWLPQSVLESYGVSLDGAPLRNGREFQQALGHLIGVARMHLGNALKYTLLLPGNETGIRRFCLWALGMAVLTLRNINRRRGFTSGDEVKISRRSVRATIISTNLLTRHDSMLRWLFNRLAARLPAA
;
A
#
# COMPACT_ATOMS: atom_id res chain seq x y z
N SER A 1 23.54 -9.42 -10.63
CA SER A 1 23.55 -8.75 -11.94
C SER A 1 24.31 -7.47 -11.75
N SER A 2 25.36 -7.19 -12.54
CA SER A 2 26.25 -6.04 -12.29
C SER A 2 25.50 -4.71 -12.18
N ALA A 3 24.37 -4.56 -12.88
CA ALA A 3 23.51 -3.38 -12.81
C ALA A 3 22.65 -3.30 -11.51
N ILE A 4 22.33 -4.43 -10.88
CA ILE A 4 21.70 -4.46 -9.55
C ILE A 4 22.75 -4.08 -8.49
N ASP A 5 23.95 -4.63 -8.59
CA ASP A 5 25.02 -4.41 -7.62
C ASP A 5 25.44 -2.93 -7.59
N GLN A 6 25.40 -2.23 -8.73
CA GLN A 6 25.62 -0.77 -8.81
C GLN A 6 24.62 0.06 -8.01
N ASN A 7 23.38 -0.42 -7.84
CA ASN A 7 22.32 0.28 -7.11
C ASN A 7 22.04 -0.37 -5.75
N HIS A 8 22.93 -1.24 -5.26
CA HIS A 8 22.68 -2.09 -4.10
C HIS A 8 22.22 -1.30 -2.87
N ASP A 9 22.95 -0.27 -2.48
CA ASP A 9 22.66 0.47 -1.24
C ASP A 9 21.33 1.22 -1.33
N GLU A 10 21.02 1.81 -2.48
CA GLU A 10 19.74 2.47 -2.72
C GLU A 10 18.58 1.47 -2.74
N LEU A 11 18.79 0.31 -3.37
CA LEU A 11 17.81 -0.78 -3.36
C LEU A 11 17.55 -1.28 -1.93
N MET A 12 18.58 -1.44 -1.11
CA MET A 12 18.43 -1.89 0.28
C MET A 12 17.66 -0.89 1.14
N GLN A 13 17.94 0.41 0.99
CA GLN A 13 17.16 1.45 1.68
C GLN A 13 15.69 1.45 1.23
N LEU A 14 15.45 1.38 -0.08
CA LEU A 14 14.09 1.37 -0.62
C LEU A 14 13.34 0.06 -0.32
N ALA A 15 14.03 -1.07 -0.15
CA ALA A 15 13.43 -2.35 0.20
C ALA A 15 12.71 -2.30 1.56
N VAL A 16 13.28 -1.59 2.54
CA VAL A 16 12.62 -1.35 3.84
C VAL A 16 11.30 -0.61 3.63
N SER A 17 11.35 0.50 2.88
CA SER A 17 10.15 1.27 2.56
C SER A 17 9.15 0.47 1.72
N PHE A 18 9.61 -0.44 0.85
CA PHE A 18 8.75 -1.33 0.09
C PHE A 18 7.96 -2.23 1.04
N GLY A 19 8.67 -2.92 1.93
CA GLY A 19 8.08 -3.80 2.94
C GLY A 19 7.09 -3.06 3.82
N GLN A 20 7.44 -1.85 4.28
CA GLN A 20 6.53 -0.99 5.06
C GLN A 20 5.24 -0.67 4.31
N GLY A 21 5.31 -0.26 3.04
CA GLY A 21 4.12 0.04 2.25
C GLY A 21 3.17 -1.15 2.11
N LEU A 22 3.71 -2.36 1.91
CA LEU A 22 2.92 -3.59 1.87
C LEU A 22 2.31 -3.94 3.23
N GLN A 23 3.11 -3.90 4.30
CA GLN A 23 2.66 -4.26 5.64
C GLN A 23 1.61 -3.30 6.17
N MET A 24 1.82 -1.99 5.99
CA MET A 24 0.82 -0.97 6.33
C MET A 24 -0.48 -1.22 5.57
N THR A 25 -0.42 -1.56 4.27
CA THR A 25 -1.63 -1.85 3.50
C THR A 25 -2.40 -3.05 4.07
N ASN A 26 -1.71 -4.10 4.51
CA ASN A 26 -2.35 -5.24 5.16
C ASN A 26 -2.96 -4.85 6.51
N ILE A 27 -2.19 -4.18 7.37
CA ILE A 27 -2.67 -3.67 8.67
C ILE A 27 -3.95 -2.84 8.48
N LEU A 28 -3.97 -1.93 7.51
CA LEU A 28 -5.15 -1.08 7.24
C LEU A 28 -6.34 -1.85 6.67
N LYS A 29 -6.11 -2.95 5.96
CA LYS A 29 -7.17 -3.80 5.40
C LYS A 29 -7.79 -4.70 6.49
N ASP A 30 -6.95 -5.18 7.41
CA ASP A 30 -7.27 -6.22 8.39
C ASP A 30 -7.68 -5.67 9.77
N ILE A 31 -7.72 -4.33 9.96
CA ILE A 31 -8.06 -3.64 11.23
C ILE A 31 -9.16 -4.34 12.03
N TRP A 32 -10.33 -4.55 11.41
CA TRP A 32 -11.51 -5.09 12.10
C TRP A 32 -11.43 -6.60 12.34
N ASP A 33 -10.69 -7.31 11.50
CA ASP A 33 -10.48 -8.75 11.68
C ASP A 33 -9.43 -9.03 12.76
N ASP A 34 -8.42 -8.16 12.89
CA ASP A 34 -7.46 -8.18 13.99
C ASP A 34 -8.12 -7.79 15.32
N GLN A 35 -8.98 -6.78 15.32
CA GLN A 35 -9.72 -6.38 16.52
C GLN A 35 -10.65 -7.48 17.05
N LYS A 36 -11.27 -8.29 16.18
CA LYS A 36 -12.05 -9.48 16.60
C LYS A 36 -11.20 -10.54 17.34
N ARG A 37 -9.88 -10.45 17.22
CA ARG A 37 -8.89 -11.31 17.89
C ARG A 37 -8.16 -10.55 19.01
N ASP A 38 -8.74 -9.45 19.48
CA ASP A 38 -8.20 -8.56 20.51
C ASP A 38 -6.80 -8.00 20.18
N MET A 39 -6.51 -7.82 18.87
CA MET A 39 -5.25 -7.25 18.39
C MET A 39 -5.47 -5.86 17.76
N CYS A 40 -4.53 -4.94 18.00
CA CYS A 40 -4.50 -3.64 17.33
C CYS A 40 -3.05 -3.31 16.90
N TRP A 41 -2.85 -3.10 15.60
CA TRP A 41 -1.54 -2.78 15.01
C TRP A 41 -1.41 -1.32 14.58
N LEU A 42 -2.43 -0.49 14.83
CA LEU A 42 -2.43 0.91 14.45
C LEU A 42 -1.56 1.73 15.41
N PRO A 43 -0.81 2.72 14.92
CA PRO A 43 0.02 3.55 15.77
C PRO A 43 -0.84 4.43 16.69
N GLN A 44 -0.73 4.19 18.00
CA GLN A 44 -1.48 4.91 19.03
C GLN A 44 -1.30 6.43 18.93
N SER A 45 -0.07 6.91 18.75
CA SER A 45 0.21 8.34 18.64
C SER A 45 -0.52 9.04 17.49
N VAL A 46 -0.72 8.35 16.36
CA VAL A 46 -1.51 8.89 15.25
C VAL A 46 -2.98 8.92 15.64
N LEU A 47 -3.53 7.84 16.19
CA LEU A 47 -4.92 7.77 16.60
C LEU A 47 -5.27 8.88 17.62
N GLU A 48 -4.42 9.05 18.64
CA GLU A 48 -4.57 10.09 19.66
C GLU A 48 -4.52 11.50 19.08
N SER A 49 -3.66 11.75 18.08
CA SER A 49 -3.59 13.06 17.41
C SER A 49 -4.89 13.45 16.70
N TYR A 50 -5.74 12.48 16.38
CA TYR A 50 -7.08 12.69 15.81
C TYR A 50 -8.21 12.54 16.85
N GLY A 51 -7.89 12.35 18.14
CA GLY A 51 -8.87 12.20 19.21
C GLY A 51 -9.44 10.79 19.38
N VAL A 52 -8.77 9.76 18.83
CA VAL A 52 -9.16 8.35 19.00
C VAL A 52 -8.34 7.74 20.14
N SER A 53 -9.01 7.45 21.26
CA SER A 53 -8.40 6.74 22.39
C SER A 53 -8.50 5.22 22.22
N LEU A 54 -7.43 4.51 22.65
CA LEU A 54 -7.35 3.05 22.73
C LEU A 54 -7.43 2.54 24.18
N ASP A 55 -7.97 3.32 25.13
CA ASP A 55 -7.98 3.05 26.58
C ASP A 55 -8.84 1.83 26.99
N GLY A 56 -8.43 0.63 26.58
CA GLY A 56 -9.11 -0.64 26.85
C GLY A 56 -10.45 -0.83 26.13
N ALA A 57 -10.92 0.17 25.39
CA ALA A 57 -12.14 0.10 24.60
C ALA A 57 -11.86 -0.42 23.18
N PRO A 58 -12.77 -1.24 22.61
CA PRO A 58 -12.66 -1.63 21.21
C PRO A 58 -12.72 -0.41 20.29
N LEU A 59 -11.87 -0.40 19.25
CA LEU A 59 -11.91 0.61 18.19
C LEU A 59 -13.32 0.75 17.61
N ARG A 60 -13.71 1.98 17.31
CA ARG A 60 -15.01 2.32 16.72
C ARG A 60 -14.80 3.09 15.42
N ASN A 61 -15.63 2.80 14.42
CA ASN A 61 -15.58 3.51 13.14
C ASN A 61 -16.29 4.87 13.25
N GLY A 62 -15.66 5.81 13.96
CA GLY A 62 -16.09 7.20 14.10
C GLY A 62 -15.47 8.12 13.04
N ARG A 63 -15.88 9.39 13.03
CA ARG A 63 -15.36 10.40 12.10
C ARG A 63 -13.86 10.63 12.29
N GLU A 64 -13.43 10.72 13.54
CA GLU A 64 -12.06 10.90 14.00
C GLU A 64 -11.18 9.74 13.51
N PHE A 65 -11.66 8.51 13.69
CA PHE A 65 -11.00 7.31 13.18
C PHE A 65 -10.85 7.33 11.66
N GLN A 66 -11.88 7.74 10.92
CA GLN A 66 -11.79 7.83 9.46
C GLN A 66 -10.81 8.93 8.98
N GLN A 67 -10.57 9.97 9.79
CA GLN A 67 -9.54 10.97 9.51
C GLN A 67 -8.14 10.40 9.77
N ALA A 68 -7.93 9.74 10.91
CA ALA A 68 -6.68 9.05 11.22
C ALA A 68 -6.34 7.98 10.18
N LEU A 69 -7.34 7.18 9.77
CA LEU A 69 -7.20 6.22 8.68
C LEU A 69 -6.79 6.89 7.36
N GLY A 70 -7.33 8.08 7.08
CA GLY A 70 -6.90 8.89 5.94
C GLY A 70 -5.42 9.24 5.98
N HIS A 71 -4.91 9.67 7.12
CA HIS A 71 -3.49 9.95 7.31
C HIS A 71 -2.64 8.70 7.09
N LEU A 72 -3.01 7.57 7.70
CA LEU A 72 -2.27 6.31 7.55
C LEU A 72 -2.25 5.80 6.10
N ILE A 73 -3.34 6.00 5.34
CA ILE A 73 -3.36 5.72 3.89
C ILE A 73 -2.36 6.63 3.16
N GLY A 74 -2.24 7.89 3.55
CA GLY A 74 -1.27 8.83 2.99
C GLY A 74 0.17 8.38 3.21
N VAL A 75 0.49 7.96 4.44
CA VAL A 75 1.80 7.41 4.78
C VAL A 75 2.08 6.12 4.00
N ALA A 76 1.11 5.20 3.93
CA ALA A 76 1.25 3.97 3.13
C ALA A 76 1.47 4.29 1.63
N ARG A 77 0.74 5.28 1.07
CA ARG A 77 0.92 5.75 -0.32
C ARG A 77 2.35 6.23 -0.56
N MET A 78 2.92 7.02 0.35
CA MET A 78 4.30 7.50 0.26
C MET A 78 5.27 6.31 0.17
N HIS A 79 5.14 5.31 1.05
CA HIS A 79 5.97 4.11 1.01
C HIS A 79 5.79 3.29 -0.28
N LEU A 80 4.57 3.19 -0.81
CA LEU A 80 4.33 2.56 -2.12
C LEU A 80 4.94 3.36 -3.28
N GLY A 81 5.08 4.68 -3.15
CA GLY A 81 5.86 5.50 -4.09
C GLY A 81 7.35 5.11 -4.11
N ASN A 82 7.93 4.89 -2.93
CA ASN A 82 9.30 4.37 -2.81
C ASN A 82 9.41 2.92 -3.33
N ALA A 83 8.39 2.08 -3.11
CA ALA A 83 8.32 0.74 -3.68
C ALA A 83 8.30 0.76 -5.22
N LEU A 84 7.64 1.75 -5.83
CA LEU A 84 7.74 1.98 -7.27
C LEU A 84 9.18 2.36 -7.63
N LYS A 85 9.80 3.32 -6.93
CA LYS A 85 11.20 3.71 -7.20
C LYS A 85 12.14 2.51 -7.19
N TYR A 86 12.04 1.65 -6.17
CA TYR A 86 12.75 0.38 -6.08
C TYR A 86 12.55 -0.48 -7.34
N THR A 87 11.29 -0.66 -7.75
CA THR A 87 10.92 -1.49 -8.90
C THR A 87 11.43 -0.95 -10.24
N LEU A 88 11.66 0.36 -10.34
CA LEU A 88 12.19 1.01 -11.53
C LEU A 88 13.73 1.07 -11.54
N LEU A 89 14.39 1.01 -10.37
CA LEU A 89 15.84 0.84 -10.29
C LEU A 89 16.29 -0.55 -10.73
N LEU A 90 15.41 -1.56 -10.60
CA LEU A 90 15.65 -2.88 -11.16
C LEU A 90 15.77 -2.81 -12.69
N PRO A 91 16.84 -3.37 -13.28
CA PRO A 91 17.05 -3.35 -14.72
C PRO A 91 15.86 -3.92 -15.51
N GLY A 92 15.51 -3.31 -16.64
CA GLY A 92 14.33 -3.71 -17.43
C GLY A 92 14.41 -5.12 -18.05
N ASN A 93 15.59 -5.72 -18.11
CA ASN A 93 15.79 -7.11 -18.49
C ASN A 93 15.45 -8.10 -17.36
N GLU A 94 15.43 -7.66 -16.10
CA GLU A 94 15.05 -8.46 -14.91
C GLU A 94 13.53 -8.58 -14.75
N THR A 95 12.87 -8.99 -15.84
CA THR A 95 11.41 -8.92 -15.97
C THR A 95 10.66 -9.74 -14.92
N GLY A 96 11.22 -10.86 -14.46
CA GLY A 96 10.62 -11.70 -13.41
C GLY A 96 10.49 -10.95 -12.08
N ILE A 97 11.60 -10.35 -11.62
CA ILE A 97 11.65 -9.60 -10.36
C ILE A 97 10.74 -8.37 -10.46
N ARG A 98 10.83 -7.62 -11.57
CA ARG A 98 9.98 -6.44 -11.78
C ARG A 98 8.50 -6.78 -11.76
N ARG A 99 8.08 -7.87 -12.42
CA ARG A 99 6.67 -8.32 -12.39
C ARG A 99 6.20 -8.66 -10.99
N PHE A 100 7.01 -9.42 -10.23
CA PHE A 100 6.69 -9.76 -8.86
C PHE A 100 6.46 -8.50 -8.01
N CYS A 101 7.38 -7.54 -8.05
CA CYS A 101 7.24 -6.26 -7.36
C CYS A 101 6.02 -5.46 -7.82
N LEU A 102 5.77 -5.39 -9.13
CA LEU A 102 4.64 -4.67 -9.71
C LEU A 102 3.28 -5.28 -9.33
N TRP A 103 3.18 -6.61 -9.21
CA TRP A 103 1.95 -7.27 -8.76
C TRP A 103 1.65 -6.91 -7.30
N ALA A 104 2.66 -7.02 -6.42
CA ALA A 104 2.52 -6.65 -5.01
C ALA A 104 2.11 -5.17 -4.86
N LEU A 105 2.81 -4.28 -5.57
CA LEU A 105 2.53 -2.85 -5.59
C LEU A 105 1.11 -2.55 -6.09
N GLY A 106 0.71 -3.13 -7.22
CA GLY A 106 -0.60 -2.89 -7.82
C GLY A 106 -1.74 -3.35 -6.93
N MET A 107 -1.60 -4.54 -6.31
CA MET A 107 -2.59 -5.03 -5.34
C MET A 107 -2.66 -4.11 -4.11
N ALA A 108 -1.52 -3.66 -3.58
CA ALA A 108 -1.50 -2.76 -2.43
C ALA A 108 -2.21 -1.42 -2.71
N VAL A 109 -1.89 -0.77 -3.84
CA VAL A 109 -2.54 0.50 -4.23
C VAL A 109 -4.06 0.30 -4.42
N LEU A 110 -4.49 -0.80 -5.04
CA LEU A 110 -5.91 -1.09 -5.23
C LEU A 110 -6.64 -1.33 -3.90
N THR A 111 -6.00 -2.03 -2.96
CA THR A 111 -6.52 -2.23 -1.60
C THR A 111 -6.68 -0.89 -0.89
N LEU A 112 -5.63 -0.04 -0.88
CA LEU A 112 -5.71 1.31 -0.29
C LEU A 112 -6.82 2.16 -0.93
N ARG A 113 -7.05 2.02 -2.24
CA ARG A 113 -8.15 2.74 -2.91
C ARG A 113 -9.52 2.28 -2.45
N ASN A 114 -9.70 0.98 -2.24
CA ASN A 114 -10.96 0.45 -1.73
C ASN A 114 -11.21 0.94 -0.30
N ILE A 115 -10.19 0.87 0.57
CA ILE A 115 -10.25 1.40 1.93
C ILE A 115 -10.57 2.89 1.90
N ASN A 116 -9.87 3.67 1.08
CA ASN A 116 -10.08 5.12 1.00
C ASN A 116 -11.48 5.50 0.49
N ARG A 117 -12.05 4.70 -0.43
CA ARG A 117 -13.42 4.91 -0.92
C ARG A 117 -14.48 4.58 0.11
N ARG A 118 -14.19 3.67 1.05
CA ARG A 118 -15.12 3.20 2.06
C ARG A 118 -14.43 3.16 3.42
N ARG A 119 -14.02 4.33 3.94
CA ARG A 119 -13.37 4.42 5.26
C ARG A 119 -14.27 3.96 6.42
N GLY A 120 -15.59 3.99 6.19
CA GLY A 120 -16.62 3.45 7.09
C GLY A 120 -16.77 1.91 7.08
N PHE A 121 -15.86 1.16 6.45
CA PHE A 121 -15.93 -0.32 6.46
C PHE A 121 -15.79 -0.88 7.87
N THR A 122 -16.32 -2.09 8.09
CA THR A 122 -16.30 -2.81 9.37
C THR A 122 -15.80 -4.26 9.23
N SER A 123 -15.46 -4.67 8.00
CA SER A 123 -14.91 -5.98 7.67
C SER A 123 -13.99 -5.88 6.44
N GLY A 124 -12.90 -6.66 6.42
CA GLY A 124 -11.97 -6.70 5.28
C GLY A 124 -12.65 -7.10 3.96
N ASP A 125 -13.73 -7.85 4.01
CA ASP A 125 -14.49 -8.25 2.81
C ASP A 125 -15.15 -7.06 2.09
N GLU A 126 -15.48 -5.97 2.81
CA GLU A 126 -16.09 -4.77 2.22
C GLU A 126 -15.11 -3.97 1.35
N VAL A 127 -13.81 -4.14 1.58
CA VAL A 127 -12.72 -3.41 0.89
C VAL A 127 -11.85 -4.34 0.03
N LYS A 128 -12.25 -5.61 -0.10
CA LYS A 128 -11.53 -6.63 -0.86
C LYS A 128 -11.40 -6.28 -2.35
N ILE A 129 -10.20 -6.49 -2.90
CA ILE A 129 -9.98 -6.33 -4.34
C ILE A 129 -10.61 -7.50 -5.11
N SER A 130 -11.24 -7.19 -6.24
CA SER A 130 -11.88 -8.22 -7.06
C SER A 130 -10.85 -9.06 -7.82
N ARG A 131 -11.17 -10.32 -8.12
CA ARG A 131 -10.33 -11.18 -8.99
C ARG A 131 -10.10 -10.55 -10.38
N ARG A 132 -11.08 -9.78 -10.89
CA ARG A 132 -10.94 -9.03 -12.15
C ARG A 132 -9.87 -7.96 -12.04
N SER A 133 -9.85 -7.20 -10.94
CA SER A 133 -8.84 -6.17 -10.67
C SER A 133 -7.43 -6.77 -10.53
N VAL A 134 -7.32 -7.94 -9.88
CA VAL A 134 -6.05 -8.69 -9.79
C VAL A 134 -5.56 -9.08 -11.18
N ARG A 135 -6.42 -9.70 -12.00
CA ARG A 135 -6.07 -10.07 -13.39
C ARG A 135 -5.66 -8.86 -14.23
N ALA A 136 -6.41 -7.76 -14.14
CA ALA A 136 -6.07 -6.52 -14.84
C ALA A 136 -4.71 -5.96 -14.40
N THR A 137 -4.39 -6.05 -13.10
CA THR A 137 -3.07 -5.68 -12.57
C THR A 137 -1.97 -6.55 -13.18
N ILE A 138 -2.14 -7.87 -13.19
CA ILE A 138 -1.15 -8.80 -13.78
C ILE A 138 -0.95 -8.51 -15.27
N ILE A 139 -2.03 -8.34 -16.03
CA ILE A 139 -1.96 -8.09 -17.48
C ILE A 139 -1.27 -6.76 -17.77
N SER A 140 -1.72 -5.67 -17.14
CA SER A 140 -1.15 -4.34 -17.37
C SER A 140 0.33 -4.27 -16.96
N THR A 141 0.68 -4.82 -15.80
CA THR A 141 2.09 -4.82 -15.34
C THR A 141 2.99 -5.68 -16.22
N ASN A 142 2.51 -6.82 -16.74
CA ASN A 142 3.27 -7.65 -17.68
C ASN A 142 3.57 -6.92 -19.00
N LEU A 143 2.61 -6.17 -19.54
CA LEU A 143 2.77 -5.39 -20.77
C LEU A 143 3.71 -4.20 -20.57
N LEU A 144 3.63 -3.55 -19.40
CA LEU A 144 4.37 -2.32 -19.11
C LEU A 144 5.71 -2.57 -18.40
N THR A 145 6.07 -3.84 -18.10
CA THR A 145 7.22 -4.19 -17.25
C THR A 145 8.52 -3.53 -17.68
N ARG A 146 8.72 -3.28 -18.99
CA ARG A 146 9.97 -2.69 -19.54
C ARG A 146 9.92 -1.17 -19.71
N HIS A 147 8.80 -0.52 -19.39
CA HIS A 147 8.55 0.88 -19.71
C HIS A 147 8.32 1.70 -18.45
N ASP A 148 9.40 2.21 -17.88
CA ASP A 148 9.40 2.92 -16.60
C ASP A 148 8.45 4.12 -16.59
N SER A 149 8.43 4.91 -17.67
CA SER A 149 7.54 6.07 -17.80
C SER A 149 6.05 5.66 -17.75
N MET A 150 5.69 4.54 -18.39
CA MET A 150 4.31 4.04 -18.37
C MET A 150 3.93 3.47 -16.99
N LEU A 151 4.86 2.81 -16.31
CA LEU A 151 4.66 2.33 -14.94
C LEU A 151 4.49 3.49 -13.95
N ARG A 152 5.31 4.55 -14.07
CA ARG A 152 5.15 5.81 -13.30
C ARG A 152 3.79 6.44 -13.54
N TRP A 153 3.40 6.58 -14.80
CA TRP A 153 2.09 7.14 -15.14
C TRP A 153 0.95 6.30 -14.55
N LEU A 154 0.99 4.97 -14.71
CA LEU A 154 -0.04 4.06 -14.19
C LEU A 154 -0.15 4.17 -12.67
N PHE A 155 0.98 4.11 -11.96
CA PHE A 155 1.00 4.27 -10.51
C PHE A 155 0.40 5.60 -10.08
N ASN A 156 0.85 6.71 -10.68
CA ASN A 156 0.36 8.05 -10.35
C ASN A 156 -1.14 8.18 -10.58
N ARG A 157 -1.66 7.61 -11.68
CA ARG A 157 -3.11 7.58 -11.98
C ARG A 157 -3.90 6.79 -10.95
N LEU A 158 -3.39 5.63 -10.52
CA LEU A 158 -4.04 4.82 -9.49
C LEU A 158 -3.97 5.49 -8.11
N ALA A 159 -2.82 6.06 -7.76
CA ALA A 159 -2.56 6.70 -6.47
C ALA A 159 -3.15 8.13 -6.36
N ALA A 160 -3.55 8.78 -7.45
CA ALA A 160 -4.07 10.15 -7.44
C ALA A 160 -5.28 10.38 -6.52
N ARG A 161 -6.06 9.33 -6.25
CA ARG A 161 -7.22 9.39 -5.34
C ARG A 161 -6.90 9.05 -3.90
N LEU A 162 -5.66 8.70 -3.59
CA LEU A 162 -5.22 8.47 -2.22
C LEU A 162 -4.79 9.81 -1.60
N PRO A 163 -5.00 10.02 -0.29
CA PRO A 163 -4.46 11.19 0.41
C PRO A 163 -2.93 11.27 0.28
N ALA A 164 -2.38 12.47 0.41
CA ALA A 164 -0.95 12.64 0.66
C ALA A 164 -0.67 12.41 2.16
N ALA A 165 0.56 12.05 2.50
CA ALA A 165 1.03 12.01 3.88
C ALA A 165 1.18 13.43 4.43
#